data_AF-A0A7C9CZH9-F1
#
_entry.id   AF-A0A7C9CZH9-F1
#
_cell.length_a   1.000
_cell.length_b   1.000
_cell.length_c   1.000
_cell.angle_alpha   90.00
_cell.angle_beta   90.00
_cell.angle_gamma   90.00
#
_symmetry.space_group_name_H-M   'P 1'
#
loop_
_entity.id
_entity.type
_entity.pdbx_description
1 polymer ?
#
loop_
_entity_poly.entity_id
_entity_poly.type
_entity_poly.pdbx_seq_one_letter_code
_entity_poly.pdbx_strand_id
1 'polypeptide(L)'
;MVLPLLKLGTLALRTLSKPVASRLKQQAAHYPRFREFIISLAQVNHRFTTTMQRRIYGHATDVEIRPLNEDRAVQVASDLLGEMFVFLVAGAAVIFEVQRSAKSEAKKEEKRKQEMEKSGSTETYTKQKAECGCTRLYKYKMH
;
A
#
# COMPACT_ATOMS: atom_id res chain seq x y z
N MET A 1 -10.21 -4.50 -9.85
CA MET A 1 -9.60 -5.28 -10.98
C MET A 1 -8.21 -5.78 -10.57
N VAL A 2 -8.13 -6.83 -9.74
CA VAL A 2 -6.86 -7.27 -9.09
C VAL A 2 -6.17 -8.40 -9.86
N LEU A 3 -6.91 -9.09 -10.73
CA LEU A 3 -6.43 -10.20 -11.58
C LEU A 3 -5.22 -9.87 -12.48
N PRO A 4 -5.08 -8.68 -13.09
CA PRO A 4 -3.92 -8.37 -13.93
C PRO A 4 -2.62 -8.24 -13.13
N LEU A 5 -2.67 -7.65 -11.93
CA LEU A 5 -1.49 -7.40 -11.11
C LEU A 5 -0.91 -8.70 -10.53
N LEU A 6 -1.77 -9.64 -10.13
CA LEU A 6 -1.32 -10.96 -9.65
C LEU A 6 -0.63 -11.77 -10.75
N LYS A 7 -1.13 -11.70 -12.00
CA LYS A 7 -0.50 -12.35 -13.15
C LYS A 7 0.84 -11.72 -13.51
N LEU A 8 0.95 -10.39 -13.44
CA LEU A 8 2.22 -9.70 -13.65
C LEU A 8 3.21 -9.98 -12.52
N GLY A 9 2.76 -10.04 -11.28
CA GLY A 9 3.58 -10.37 -10.12
C GLY A 9 4.17 -11.78 -10.23
N THR A 10 3.37 -12.79 -10.57
CA THR A 10 3.85 -14.16 -10.77
C THR A 10 4.81 -14.30 -11.96
N LEU A 11 4.59 -13.55 -13.05
CA LEU A 11 5.51 -13.50 -14.19
C LEU A 11 6.85 -12.83 -13.82
N ALA A 12 6.80 -11.71 -13.10
CA ALA A 12 7.97 -10.98 -12.64
C ALA A 12 8.79 -11.83 -11.68
N LEU A 13 8.13 -12.53 -10.75
CA LEU A 13 8.77 -13.48 -9.84
C LEU A 13 9.51 -14.56 -10.65
N ARG A 14 8.85 -15.19 -11.63
CA ARG A 14 9.48 -16.21 -12.47
C ARG A 14 10.65 -15.68 -13.33
N THR A 15 10.56 -14.43 -13.77
CA THR A 15 11.57 -13.77 -14.60
C THR A 15 12.77 -13.30 -13.78
N LEU A 16 12.55 -12.84 -12.55
CA LEU A 16 13.60 -12.39 -11.65
C LEU A 16 14.25 -13.57 -10.92
N SER A 17 13.49 -14.60 -10.55
CA SER A 17 14.00 -15.77 -9.81
C SER A 17 15.11 -16.51 -10.54
N LYS A 18 15.09 -16.61 -11.88
CA LYS A 18 16.15 -17.30 -12.65
C LYS A 18 17.51 -16.58 -12.62
N PRO A 19 17.62 -15.30 -13.05
CA PRO A 19 18.88 -14.58 -12.99
C PRO A 19 19.31 -14.30 -11.54
N VAL A 20 18.38 -14.04 -10.63
CA VAL A 20 18.70 -13.82 -9.20
C VAL A 20 19.27 -15.09 -8.58
N ALA A 21 18.68 -16.26 -8.85
CA ALA A 21 19.23 -17.53 -8.38
C ALA A 21 20.65 -17.79 -8.91
N SER A 22 20.89 -17.49 -10.19
CA SER A 22 22.21 -17.63 -10.82
C SER A 22 23.25 -16.67 -10.23
N ARG A 23 22.89 -15.41 -9.98
CA ARG A 23 23.78 -14.41 -9.37
C ARG A 23 24.06 -14.70 -7.90
N LEU A 24 23.04 -15.14 -7.15
CA LEU A 24 23.19 -15.58 -5.76
C LEU A 24 24.11 -16.80 -5.65
N LYS A 25 24.02 -17.77 -6.57
CA LYS A 25 24.98 -18.90 -6.62
C LYS A 25 26.41 -18.41 -6.80
N GLN A 26 26.66 -17.55 -7.78
CA GLN A 26 28.00 -16.99 -8.02
C GLN A 26 28.53 -16.19 -6.84
N GLN A 27 27.68 -15.39 -6.18
CA GLN A 27 28.10 -14.58 -5.02
C GLN A 27 28.27 -15.41 -3.75
N ALA A 28 27.45 -16.45 -3.53
CA ALA A 28 27.63 -17.39 -2.42
C ALA A 28 28.91 -18.22 -2.56
N ALA A 29 29.31 -18.55 -3.79
CA ALA A 29 30.56 -19.26 -4.07
C ALA A 29 31.82 -18.39 -3.87
N HIS A 30 31.70 -17.05 -3.91
CA HIS A 30 32.84 -16.14 -3.78
C HIS A 30 32.93 -15.41 -2.42
N TYR A 31 31.84 -15.21 -1.68
CA TYR A 31 31.86 -14.44 -0.43
C TYR A 31 31.34 -15.23 0.79
N PRO A 32 32.22 -15.70 1.70
CA PRO A 32 31.81 -16.40 2.93
C PRO A 32 30.98 -15.52 3.88
N ARG A 33 31.19 -14.19 3.88
CA ARG A 33 30.36 -13.21 4.61
C ARG A 33 28.90 -13.21 4.17
N PHE A 34 28.63 -13.46 2.89
CA PHE A 34 27.27 -13.52 2.37
C PHE A 34 26.55 -14.80 2.80
N ARG A 35 27.29 -15.92 2.88
CA ARG A 35 26.80 -17.18 3.44
C ARG A 35 26.38 -17.01 4.90
N GLU A 36 27.18 -16.34 5.72
CA GLU A 36 26.82 -16.03 7.11
C GLU A 36 25.60 -15.10 7.22
N PHE A 37 25.44 -14.13 6.33
CA PHE A 37 24.27 -13.24 6.29
C PHE A 37 22.97 -13.99 5.94
N ILE A 38 23.03 -14.90 4.97
CA ILE A 38 21.88 -15.76 4.62
C ILE A 38 21.54 -16.70 5.79
N ILE A 39 22.55 -17.29 6.44
CA ILE A 39 22.35 -18.16 7.60
C ILE A 39 21.78 -17.38 8.78
N SER A 40 22.26 -16.16 9.04
CA SER A 40 21.75 -15.32 10.13
C SER A 40 20.31 -14.87 9.85
N LEU A 41 19.98 -14.52 8.61
CA LEU A 41 18.59 -14.25 8.20
C LEU A 41 17.70 -15.48 8.32
N ALA A 42 18.18 -16.66 7.90
CA ALA A 42 17.43 -17.90 8.06
C ALA A 42 17.18 -18.23 9.54
N GLN A 43 18.17 -18.00 10.41
CA GLN A 43 18.04 -18.17 11.85
C GLN A 43 17.09 -17.14 12.48
N VAL A 44 17.16 -15.88 12.07
CA VAL A 44 16.25 -14.82 12.55
C VAL A 44 14.82 -15.08 12.08
N ASN A 45 14.64 -15.43 10.80
CA ASN A 45 13.35 -15.79 10.25
C ASN A 45 12.80 -17.02 10.96
N HIS A 46 13.59 -18.07 11.18
CA HIS A 46 13.15 -19.24 11.92
C HIS A 46 12.78 -18.90 13.37
N ARG A 47 13.60 -18.12 14.08
CA ARG A 47 13.23 -17.66 15.44
C ARG A 47 11.94 -16.87 15.43
N PHE A 48 11.72 -16.04 14.42
CA PHE A 48 10.50 -15.28 14.26
C PHE A 48 9.30 -16.20 13.97
N THR A 49 9.39 -17.09 12.97
CA THR A 49 8.34 -18.04 12.58
C THR A 49 8.02 -18.99 13.72
N THR A 50 8.99 -19.56 14.42
CA THR A 50 8.77 -20.49 15.54
C THR A 50 8.19 -19.76 16.75
N THR A 51 8.57 -18.50 17.01
CA THR A 51 7.95 -17.70 18.09
C THR A 51 6.51 -17.32 17.75
N MET A 52 6.24 -16.96 16.49
CA MET A 52 4.89 -16.66 15.99
C MET A 52 4.00 -17.91 15.93
N GLN A 53 4.45 -19.00 15.33
CA GLN A 53 3.71 -20.28 15.27
C GLN A 53 3.49 -20.86 16.66
N ARG A 54 4.43 -20.76 17.60
CA ARG A 54 4.22 -21.24 18.96
C ARG A 54 3.15 -20.44 19.70
N ARG A 55 2.98 -19.14 19.37
CA ARG A 55 1.88 -18.31 19.88
C ARG A 55 0.52 -18.62 19.24
N ILE A 56 0.50 -19.08 17.99
CA ILE A 56 -0.75 -19.23 17.22
C ILE A 56 -1.24 -20.68 17.12
N TYR A 57 -0.34 -21.68 17.04
CA TYR A 57 -0.68 -23.07 16.71
C TYR A 57 -0.13 -24.14 17.67
N GLY A 58 0.64 -23.79 18.70
CA GLY A 58 1.05 -24.73 19.76
C GLY A 58 2.01 -25.87 19.37
N HIS A 59 2.16 -26.18 18.07
CA HIS A 59 3.11 -27.18 17.58
C HIS A 59 4.33 -26.54 16.93
N ALA A 60 5.50 -26.90 17.46
CA ALA A 60 6.81 -26.45 17.00
C ALA A 60 7.28 -27.37 15.86
N THR A 61 7.41 -26.84 14.66
CA THR A 61 8.21 -27.48 13.61
C THR A 61 9.63 -26.94 13.72
N ASP A 62 10.44 -27.61 14.53
CA ASP A 62 11.87 -27.33 14.65
C ASP A 62 12.58 -27.99 13.47
N VAL A 63 13.16 -27.18 12.58
CA VAL A 63 13.94 -27.67 11.44
C VAL A 63 15.38 -27.28 11.68
N GLU A 64 16.12 -28.23 12.23
CA GLU A 64 17.55 -28.16 12.50
C GLU A 64 18.33 -27.83 11.21
N ILE A 65 19.06 -26.71 11.23
CA ILE A 65 19.82 -26.22 10.08
C ILE A 65 21.08 -27.09 9.90
N ARG A 66 21.00 -28.04 8.96
CA ARG A 66 22.19 -28.64 8.34
C ARG A 66 23.01 -27.56 7.63
N PRO A 67 24.36 -27.66 7.56
CA PRO A 67 25.17 -26.73 6.80
C PRO A 67 24.62 -26.62 5.37
N LEU A 68 24.32 -25.38 4.98
CA LEU A 68 23.49 -25.06 3.84
C LEU A 68 24.19 -25.46 2.53
N ASN A 69 23.61 -26.44 1.82
CA ASN A 69 23.93 -26.70 0.42
C ASN A 69 23.59 -25.44 -0.39
N GLU A 70 24.46 -25.06 -1.33
CA GLU A 70 24.36 -23.80 -2.10
C GLU A 70 22.99 -23.63 -2.76
N ASP A 71 22.39 -24.73 -3.23
CA ASP A 71 21.06 -24.76 -3.84
C ASP A 71 19.93 -24.35 -2.86
N ARG A 72 20.02 -24.76 -1.60
CA ARG A 72 19.01 -24.43 -0.58
C ARG A 72 19.09 -22.98 -0.13
N ALA A 73 20.29 -22.41 -0.04
CA ALA A 73 20.48 -20.99 0.24
C ALA A 73 19.78 -20.11 -0.79
N VAL A 74 19.97 -20.47 -2.06
CA VAL A 74 19.45 -19.75 -3.22
C VAL A 74 17.93 -19.85 -3.28
N GLN A 75 17.38 -21.02 -2.94
CA GLN A 75 15.94 -21.22 -2.89
C GLN A 75 15.28 -20.34 -1.81
N VAL A 76 15.82 -20.35 -0.58
CA VAL A 76 15.32 -19.51 0.51
C VAL A 76 15.46 -18.02 0.18
N ALA A 77 16.56 -17.60 -0.42
CA ALA A 77 16.75 -16.20 -0.83
C ALA A 77 15.79 -15.78 -1.95
N SER A 78 15.53 -16.67 -2.92
CA SER A 78 14.53 -16.42 -3.97
C SER A 78 13.12 -16.31 -3.40
N ASP A 79 12.77 -17.19 -2.47
CA ASP A 79 11.45 -17.18 -1.82
C ASP A 79 11.26 -15.90 -0.99
N LEU A 80 12.26 -15.52 -0.19
CA LEU A 80 12.25 -14.27 0.59
C LEU A 80 12.14 -13.02 -0.30
N LEU A 81 12.88 -12.97 -1.42
CA LEU A 81 12.79 -11.85 -2.37
C LEU A 81 11.42 -11.79 -3.06
N GLY A 82 10.83 -12.95 -3.37
CA GLY A 82 9.48 -13.05 -3.91
C GLY A 82 8.43 -12.52 -2.93
N GLU A 83 8.52 -12.94 -1.67
CA GLU A 83 7.63 -12.45 -0.61
C GLU A 83 7.79 -10.95 -0.38
N MET A 84 9.02 -10.45 -0.26
CA MET A 84 9.32 -9.02 -0.12
C MET A 84 8.76 -8.20 -1.28
N PHE A 85 8.87 -8.70 -2.51
CA PHE A 85 8.32 -8.04 -3.69
C PHE A 85 6.79 -7.96 -3.63
N VAL A 86 6.12 -9.05 -3.27
CA VAL A 86 4.66 -9.09 -3.13
C VAL A 86 4.20 -8.15 -2.02
N PHE A 87 4.88 -8.14 -0.86
CA PHE A 87 4.58 -7.21 0.23
C PHE A 87 4.80 -5.75 -0.16
N LEU A 88 5.86 -5.45 -0.92
CA LEU A 88 6.13 -4.11 -1.43
C LEU A 88 5.02 -3.65 -2.38
N VAL A 89 4.66 -4.47 -3.37
CA VAL A 89 3.61 -4.13 -4.35
C VAL A 89 2.25 -4.00 -3.67
N ALA A 90 1.90 -4.92 -2.78
CA ALA A 90 0.64 -4.86 -2.03
C ALA A 90 0.60 -3.64 -1.10
N GLY A 91 1.66 -3.38 -0.35
CA GLY A 91 1.78 -2.21 0.53
C GLY A 91 1.73 -0.90 -0.25
N ALA A 92 2.44 -0.82 -1.38
CA ALA A 92 2.40 0.34 -2.26
C ALA A 92 1.00 0.57 -2.85
N ALA A 93 0.27 -0.50 -3.22
CA ALA A 93 -1.10 -0.40 -3.71
C ALA A 93 -2.04 0.14 -2.62
N VAL A 94 -1.95 -0.35 -1.39
CA VAL A 94 -2.74 0.16 -0.25
C VAL A 94 -2.43 1.63 0.02
N ILE A 95 -1.15 2.01 0.07
CA ILE A 95 -0.75 3.41 0.27
C ILE A 95 -1.28 4.29 -0.87
N PHE A 96 -1.20 3.80 -2.11
CA PHE A 96 -1.72 4.51 -3.28
C PHE A 96 -3.24 4.70 -3.20
N GLU A 97 -3.99 3.67 -2.78
CA GLU A 97 -5.44 3.76 -2.57
C GLU A 97 -5.80 4.74 -1.44
N VAL A 98 -5.06 4.74 -0.32
CA VAL A 98 -5.29 5.68 0.78
C VAL A 98 -5.00 7.13 0.35
N GLN A 99 -3.89 7.38 -0.34
CA GLN A 99 -3.57 8.72 -0.86
C GLN A 99 -4.60 9.18 -1.91
N ARG A 100 -5.04 8.28 -2.78
CA ARG A 100 -6.06 8.57 -3.79
C ARG A 100 -7.42 8.85 -3.17
N SER A 101 -7.81 8.08 -2.16
CA SER A 101 -9.05 8.27 -1.41
C SER A 101 -9.03 9.61 -0.67
N ALA A 102 -7.94 9.95 0.02
CA ALA A 102 -7.79 11.25 0.69
C ALA A 102 -7.93 12.44 -0.27
N LYS A 103 -7.30 12.37 -1.45
CA LYS A 103 -7.45 13.40 -2.50
C LYS A 103 -8.87 13.49 -3.07
N SER A 104 -9.58 12.37 -3.15
CA SER A 104 -10.96 12.34 -3.63
C SER A 104 -11.94 12.91 -2.60
N GLU A 105 -11.70 12.71 -1.31
CA GLU A 105 -12.54 13.24 -0.24
C GLU A 105 -12.37 14.76 -0.08
N ALA A 106 -11.14 15.27 -0.14
CA ALA A 106 -10.88 16.72 -0.11
C ALA A 106 -11.62 17.47 -1.23
N LYS A 107 -11.61 16.93 -2.46
CA LYS A 107 -12.34 17.51 -3.59
C LYS A 107 -13.86 17.47 -3.43
N LYS A 108 -14.40 16.48 -2.70
CA LYS A 108 -15.84 16.41 -2.40
C LYS A 108 -16.23 17.43 -1.34
N GLU A 109 -15.38 17.64 -0.34
CA GLU A 109 -15.61 18.63 0.71
C GLU A 109 -15.57 20.06 0.15
N GLU A 110 -14.61 20.37 -0.73
CA GLU A 110 -14.52 21.66 -1.42
C GLU A 110 -15.76 21.94 -2.29
N LYS A 111 -16.25 20.94 -3.05
CA LYS A 111 -17.50 21.08 -3.82
C LYS A 111 -18.70 21.34 -2.92
N ARG A 112 -18.79 20.65 -1.78
CA ARG A 112 -19.90 20.80 -0.82
C ARG A 112 -19.88 22.20 -0.17
N LYS A 113 -18.69 22.75 0.12
CA LYS A 113 -18.53 24.14 0.60
C LYS A 113 -18.96 25.16 -0.45
N GLN A 114 -18.55 24.99 -1.71
CA GLN A 114 -18.97 25.89 -2.81
C GLN A 114 -20.48 25.86 -3.07
N GLU A 115 -21.14 24.70 -2.93
CA GLU A 115 -22.60 24.60 -3.07
C GLU A 115 -23.34 25.30 -1.92
N MET A 116 -22.83 25.22 -0.69
CA MET A 116 -23.38 25.95 0.46
C MET A 116 -23.20 27.46 0.31
N GLU A 117 -22.03 27.92 -0.13
CA GLU A 117 -21.77 29.34 -0.39
C GLU A 117 -22.67 29.92 -1.48
N LYS A 118 -22.88 29.17 -2.58
CA LYS A 118 -23.80 29.58 -3.66
C LYS A 118 -25.24 29.67 -3.18
N SER A 119 -25.70 28.72 -2.38
CA SER A 119 -27.06 28.71 -1.83
C SER A 119 -27.28 29.90 -0.88
N GLY A 120 -26.33 30.17 0.03
CA GLY A 120 -26.39 31.33 0.92
C GLY A 120 -26.30 32.68 0.20
N SER A 121 -25.49 32.78 -0.86
CA SER A 121 -25.43 33.98 -1.71
C SER A 121 -26.74 34.24 -2.47
N THR A 122 -27.48 33.18 -2.82
CA THR A 122 -28.78 33.28 -3.52
C THR A 122 -29.89 33.70 -2.55
N GLU A 123 -29.88 33.16 -1.32
CA GLU A 123 -30.80 33.57 -0.25
C GLU A 123 -30.61 35.04 0.16
N THR A 124 -29.37 35.50 0.25
CA THR A 124 -29.08 36.92 0.55
C THR A 124 -29.50 37.84 -0.59
N TYR A 125 -29.23 37.47 -1.85
CA TYR A 125 -29.68 38.24 -3.03
C TYR A 125 -31.20 38.34 -3.12
N THR A 126 -31.91 37.26 -2.81
CA THR A 126 -33.39 37.24 -2.85
C THR A 126 -34.01 38.07 -1.73
N LYS A 127 -33.45 38.02 -0.51
CA LYS A 127 -33.88 38.92 0.58
C LYS A 127 -33.65 40.38 0.24
N GLN A 128 -32.49 40.73 -0.31
CA GLN A 128 -32.17 42.11 -0.68
C GLN A 128 -33.08 42.64 -1.80
N LYS A 129 -33.44 41.81 -2.79
CA LYS A 129 -34.44 42.17 -3.82
C LYS A 129 -35.83 42.39 -3.23
N ALA A 130 -36.26 41.54 -2.30
CA ALA A 130 -37.55 41.67 -1.64
C ALA A 130 -37.65 42.97 -0.82
N GLU A 131 -36.60 43.31 -0.07
CA GLU A 131 -36.50 44.57 0.66
C GLU A 131 -36.56 45.77 -0.28
N CYS A 132 -35.71 45.81 -1.31
CA CYS A 132 -35.67 46.92 -2.26
C CYS A 132 -36.99 47.11 -3.04
N GLY A 133 -37.68 46.01 -3.36
CA GLY A 133 -39.01 46.04 -3.97
C GLY A 133 -40.09 46.59 -3.03
N CYS A 134 -40.06 46.20 -1.76
CA CYS A 134 -40.99 46.70 -0.75
C CYS A 134 -40.79 48.21 -0.49
N THR A 135 -39.55 48.68 -0.43
CA THR A 135 -39.24 50.12 -0.31
C THR A 135 -39.71 50.90 -1.53
N ARG A 136 -39.56 50.35 -2.74
CA ARG A 136 -39.99 51.00 -3.99
C ARG A 136 -41.51 51.11 -4.10
N LEU A 137 -42.24 50.08 -3.65
CA LEU A 137 -43.71 50.10 -3.57
C LEU A 137 -44.24 51.12 -2.55
N TYR A 138 -43.61 51.22 -1.38
CA TYR A 138 -43.97 52.25 -0.39
C TYR A 138 -43.77 53.66 -0.93
N LYS A 139 -42.70 53.90 -1.69
CA LYS A 139 -42.42 55.20 -2.31
C LYS A 139 -43.45 55.61 -3.36
N TYR A 140 -44.01 54.65 -4.10
CA TYR A 140 -45.02 54.89 -5.14
C TYR A 140 -46.42 55.14 -4.59
N LYS A 141 -46.71 54.67 -3.36
CA LYS A 141 -48.03 54.80 -2.72
C LYS A 141 -48.19 56.09 -1.89
N MET A 142 -47.10 56.84 -1.71
CA MET A 142 -47.02 58.11 -0.98
C MET A 142 -47.08 59.36 -1.90
N HIS A 143 -47.21 59.14 -3.22
CA HIS A 143 -47.46 60.17 -4.24
C HIS A 143 -48.83 59.92 -4.87
#